data_AF-A0AB34JVX3-F1
#
_entry.id   AF-A0AB34JVX3-F1
#
_cell.length_a   1.000
_cell.length_b   1.000
_cell.length_c   1.000
_cell.angle_alpha   90.00
_cell.angle_beta   90.00
_cell.angle_gamma   90.00
#
_symmetry.space_group_name_H-M   'P 1'
#
loop_
_entity.id
_entity.type
_entity.pdbx_description
1 polymer ?
#
loop_
_entity_poly.entity_id
_entity_poly.type
_entity_poly.pdbx_seq_one_letter_code
_entity_poly.pdbx_strand_id
1 'polypeptide(L)'
;MFRLIKSIGQSDTLEWKIPRVDQTVMQMTIQNFDKRMSSSYEINLLDIEDLQWRVPPIDNFHSIVTMQSLDFQRICRDLAGLSEIIRIQCSNRK
;
A
#
# COMPACT_ATOMS: atom_id res chain seq x y z
N MET A 1 -8.07 1.95 -10.79
CA MET A 1 -7.44 2.69 -9.67
C MET A 1 -5.94 2.97 -9.87
N PHE A 2 -5.08 1.96 -10.06
CA PHE A 2 -3.61 2.14 -10.19
C PHE A 2 -3.14 3.18 -11.23
N ARG A 3 -3.81 3.26 -12.38
CA ARG A 3 -3.47 4.26 -13.42
C ARG A 3 -3.71 5.71 -12.98
N LEU A 4 -4.75 5.93 -12.17
CA LEU A 4 -5.14 7.26 -11.67
C LEU A 4 -4.24 7.70 -10.51
N ILE A 5 -3.80 6.76 -9.67
CA ILE A 5 -2.84 7.07 -8.60
C ILE A 5 -1.48 7.46 -9.20
N LYS A 6 -1.08 6.82 -10.31
CA LYS A 6 0.18 7.14 -11.00
C LYS A 6 0.25 8.55 -11.58
N SER A 7 -0.88 9.20 -11.86
CA SER A 7 -0.90 10.58 -12.37
C SER A 7 -0.76 11.64 -11.27
N ILE A 8 -0.74 11.23 -9.99
CA ILE A 8 -0.63 12.14 -8.85
C ILE A 8 0.85 12.48 -8.65
N GLY A 9 1.17 13.77 -8.73
CA GLY A 9 2.48 14.32 -8.43
C GLY A 9 2.73 14.45 -6.92
N GLN A 10 4.00 14.67 -6.54
CA GLN A 10 4.39 14.75 -5.13
C GLN A 10 3.74 15.92 -4.37
N SER A 11 3.46 17.03 -5.06
CA SER A 11 2.84 18.23 -4.49
C SER A 11 1.32 18.26 -4.63
N ASP A 12 0.72 17.19 -5.18
CA ASP A 12 -0.71 17.14 -5.40
C ASP A 12 -1.43 16.68 -4.12
N THR A 13 -2.56 17.31 -3.83
CA THR A 13 -3.48 16.89 -2.78
C THR A 13 -4.56 16.00 -3.37
N LEU A 14 -4.72 14.80 -2.80
CA LEU A 14 -5.74 13.83 -3.19
C LEU A 14 -6.90 13.85 -2.19
N GLU A 15 -8.12 14.00 -2.70
CA GLU A 15 -9.35 13.92 -1.92
C GLU A 15 -10.24 12.81 -2.47
N TRP A 16 -10.76 11.93 -1.58
CA TRP A 16 -11.73 10.89 -1.90
C TRP A 16 -13.05 11.13 -1.19
N LYS A 17 -14.14 10.96 -1.92
CA LYS A 17 -15.50 11.12 -1.41
C LYS A 17 -16.37 10.01 -1.96
N ILE A 18 -17.17 9.40 -1.09
CA ILE A 18 -18.29 8.54 -1.48
C ILE A 18 -19.55 9.35 -1.21
N PRO A 19 -20.32 9.74 -2.24
CA PRO A 19 -21.58 10.43 -2.06
C PRO A 19 -22.55 9.61 -1.20
N ARG A 20 -23.30 10.28 -0.31
CA ARG A 20 -24.31 9.59 0.51
C ARG A 20 -25.48 9.05 -0.32
N VAL A 21 -25.76 9.69 -1.45
CA VAL A 21 -26.87 9.37 -2.36
C VAL A 21 -26.55 8.12 -3.19
N ASP A 22 -25.29 8.01 -3.63
CA ASP A 22 -24.83 6.90 -4.46
C ASP A 22 -23.53 6.34 -3.89
N GLN A 23 -23.65 5.22 -3.19
CA GLN A 23 -22.51 4.50 -2.61
C GLN A 23 -21.84 3.57 -3.62
N THR A 24 -22.32 3.51 -4.87
CA THR A 24 -21.69 2.71 -5.92
C THR A 24 -20.58 3.45 -6.65
N VAL A 25 -20.45 4.76 -6.42
CA VAL A 25 -19.45 5.62 -7.06
C VAL A 25 -18.55 6.27 -6.02
N MET A 26 -17.25 6.28 -6.29
CA MET A 26 -16.26 7.06 -5.57
C MET A 26 -15.80 8.24 -6.43
N GLN A 27 -15.92 9.44 -5.88
CA GLN A 27 -15.36 10.66 -6.43
C GLN A 27 -13.93 10.86 -5.93
N MET A 28 -13.03 11.16 -6.86
CA MET A 28 -11.62 11.42 -6.60
C MET A 28 -11.24 12.78 -7.18
N THR A 29 -10.74 13.68 -6.34
CA THR A 29 -10.28 15.00 -6.74
C THR A 29 -8.78 15.13 -6.48
N ILE A 30 -8.02 15.49 -7.52
CA ILE A 30 -6.60 15.80 -7.44
C ILE A 30 -6.43 17.31 -7.59
N GLN A 31 -5.80 17.95 -6.62
CA GLN A 31 -5.58 19.39 -6.60
C GLN A 31 -4.09 19.71 -6.51
N ASN A 32 -3.60 20.56 -7.41
CA ASN A 32 -2.27 21.14 -7.33
C ASN A 32 -2.41 22.65 -7.16
N PHE A 33 -2.11 23.15 -5.97
CA PHE A 33 -2.26 24.57 -5.63
C PHE A 33 -1.24 25.45 -6.37
N ASP A 34 -0.03 24.94 -6.60
CA ASP A 34 1.05 25.67 -7.29
C ASP A 34 0.69 25.94 -8.76
N LYS A 35 0.15 24.93 -9.43
CA LYS A 35 -0.29 24.98 -10.84
C LYS A 35 -1.71 25.48 -11.02
N ARG A 36 -2.43 25.73 -9.91
CA ARG A 36 -3.88 26.05 -9.90
C ARG A 36 -4.69 25.07 -10.74
N MET A 37 -4.34 23.79 -10.66
CA MET A 37 -4.96 22.73 -11.45
C MET A 37 -5.82 21.85 -10.54
N SER A 38 -7.02 21.53 -10.99
CA SER A 38 -7.89 20.56 -10.33
C SER A 38 -8.43 19.57 -11.35
N SER A 39 -8.27 18.28 -11.06
CA SER A 39 -8.79 17.19 -11.87
C SER A 39 -9.73 16.34 -11.03
N SER A 40 -10.96 16.14 -11.50
CA SER A 40 -11.96 15.31 -10.82
C SER A 40 -12.26 14.07 -11.65
N TYR A 41 -12.39 12.93 -10.98
CA TYR A 41 -12.64 11.62 -11.57
C TYR A 41 -13.74 10.90 -10.79
N GLU A 42 -14.57 10.14 -11.51
CA GLU A 42 -15.56 9.25 -10.92
C GLU A 42 -15.18 7.81 -11.23
N ILE A 43 -15.22 6.95 -10.20
CA ILE A 43 -14.85 5.55 -10.28
C ILE A 43 -16.01 4.72 -9.73
N ASN A 44 -16.51 3.79 -10.52
CA ASN A 44 -17.47 2.80 -10.04
C ASN A 44 -16.77 1.84 -9.08
N LEU A 45 -17.35 1.67 -7.89
CA LEU A 45 -16.91 0.71 -6.90
C LEU A 45 -17.28 -0.71 -7.33
N LEU A 46 -16.49 -1.67 -6.85
CA LEU A 46 -16.72 -3.08 -7.05
C LEU A 46 -17.43 -3.64 -5.84
N ASP A 47 -18.42 -4.50 -6.08
CA ASP A 47 -19.04 -5.31 -5.05
C ASP A 47 -18.14 -6.54 -4.81
N ILE A 48 -17.33 -6.47 -3.77
CA ILE A 48 -16.39 -7.52 -3.39
C ILE A 48 -16.82 -8.04 -2.03
N GLU A 49 -17.02 -9.35 -1.93
CA GLU A 49 -17.33 -10.00 -0.65
C GLU A 49 -16.16 -9.81 0.32
N ASP A 50 -16.45 -9.24 1.49
CA ASP A 50 -15.45 -9.01 2.54
C ASP A 50 -15.13 -10.34 3.24
N LEU A 51 -14.16 -11.06 2.69
CA LEU A 51 -13.52 -12.19 3.36
C LEU A 51 -12.64 -11.64 4.50
N GLN A 52 -13.27 -11.25 5.62
CA GLN A 52 -12.56 -10.77 6.80
C GLN A 52 -11.73 -11.89 7.42
N TRP A 53 -10.52 -12.08 6.92
CA TRP A 53 -9.53 -12.91 7.58
C TRP A 53 -8.97 -12.14 8.78
N ARG A 54 -9.42 -12.49 9.99
CA ARG A 54 -8.81 -11.97 11.22
C ARG A 54 -7.57 -12.78 11.55
N VAL A 55 -6.40 -12.14 11.46
CA VAL A 55 -5.16 -12.71 11.99
C VAL A 55 -5.27 -12.71 13.52
N PRO A 56 -5.16 -13.86 14.19
CA PRO A 56 -5.20 -13.92 15.64
C PRO A 56 -4.04 -13.11 16.25
N PRO A 57 -4.24 -12.46 17.40
CA PRO A 57 -3.14 -11.82 18.11
C PRO A 57 -2.10 -12.88 18.49
N ILE A 58 -0.84 -12.64 18.13
CA ILE A 58 0.28 -13.49 18.52
C ILE A 58 0.90 -12.85 19.75
N ASP A 59 0.76 -13.50 20.91
CA ASP A 59 1.23 -12.94 22.19
C ASP A 59 2.75 -12.81 22.25
N ASN A 60 3.48 -13.77 21.63
CA ASN A 60 4.95 -13.82 21.71
C ASN A 60 5.58 -14.27 20.39
N PHE A 61 6.44 -13.43 19.82
CA PHE A 61 7.37 -13.82 18.75
C PHE A 61 8.69 -14.32 19.36
N HIS A 62 9.28 -15.38 18.80
CA HIS A 62 10.59 -15.89 19.24
C HIS A 62 11.69 -14.84 19.08
N SER A 63 11.67 -14.09 17.98
CA SER A 63 12.64 -13.05 17.68
C SER A 63 11.98 -11.91 16.91
N ILE A 64 12.29 -10.67 17.28
CA ILE A 64 11.85 -9.45 16.61
C ILE A 64 13.12 -8.73 16.15
N VAL A 65 13.26 -8.57 14.84
CA VAL A 65 14.42 -7.89 14.23
C VAL A 65 13.92 -6.66 13.49
N THR A 66 14.41 -5.49 13.92
CA THR A 66 14.16 -4.22 13.23
C THR A 66 15.38 -3.86 12.39
N MET A 67 15.16 -3.54 11.11
CA MET A 67 16.23 -3.12 10.20
C MET A 67 15.72 -2.01 9.27
N GLN A 68 16.64 -1.34 8.58
CA GLN A 68 16.29 -0.31 7.61
C GLN A 68 15.58 -0.95 6.40
N SER A 69 14.40 -0.45 6.04
CA SER A 69 13.59 -1.00 4.95
C SER A 69 14.34 -1.01 3.61
N LEU A 70 15.18 0.00 3.36
CA LEU A 70 16.01 0.08 2.15
C LEU A 70 17.03 -1.06 2.07
N ASP A 71 17.63 -1.44 3.20
CA ASP A 71 18.62 -2.51 3.27
C ASP A 71 17.94 -3.87 3.14
N PHE A 72 16.82 -4.08 3.82
CA PHE A 72 16.02 -5.30 3.66
C PHE A 72 15.58 -5.50 2.19
N GLN A 73 15.10 -4.43 1.56
CA GLN A 73 14.68 -4.46 0.16
C GLN A 73 15.85 -4.80 -0.77
N ARG A 74 17.05 -4.29 -0.51
CA ARG A 74 18.27 -4.65 -1.26
C ARG A 74 18.59 -6.13 -1.12
N ILE A 75 18.66 -6.63 0.12
CA ILE A 75 18.92 -8.04 0.43
C ILE A 75 17.92 -8.94 -0.31
N CYS A 76 16.62 -8.64 -0.25
CA CYS A 76 15.60 -9.42 -0.94
C CYS A 76 15.78 -9.43 -2.47
N ARG A 77 16.12 -8.30 -3.10
CA ARG A 77 16.35 -8.24 -4.55
C ARG A 77 17.58 -9.04 -4.99
N ASP A 78 18.67 -8.90 -4.24
CA ASP A 78 19.93 -9.57 -4.57
C ASP A 78 19.78 -11.09 -4.43
N LEU A 79 19.09 -11.55 -3.37
CA LEU A 79 18.82 -12.98 -3.16
C LEU A 79 17.78 -13.55 -4.12
N ALA A 80 16.77 -12.77 -4.52
CA ALA A 80 15.76 -13.20 -5.49
C ALA A 80 16.36 -13.47 -6.89
N GLY A 81 17.49 -12.85 -7.22
CA GLY A 81 18.24 -13.17 -8.44
C GLY A 81 18.94 -14.52 -8.41
N LEU A 82 19.13 -15.11 -7.22
CA LEU A 82 19.86 -16.36 -7.01
C LEU A 82 18.93 -17.55 -6.75
N SER A 83 17.78 -17.34 -6.12
CA SER A 83 16.84 -18.39 -5.74
C SER A 83 15.42 -17.82 -5.60
N GLU A 84 14.43 -18.64 -5.95
CA GLU A 84 13.01 -18.32 -5.72
C GLU A 84 12.63 -18.38 -4.22
N ILE A 85 13.39 -19.13 -3.43
CA ILE A 85 13.11 -19.34 -2.00
C ILE A 85 14.25 -18.73 -1.17
N ILE A 86 13.87 -17.83 -0.25
CA ILE A 86 14.76 -17.21 0.74
C ILE A 86 14.41 -17.73 2.12
N ARG A 87 15.39 -18.25 2.85
CA ARG A 87 15.23 -18.72 4.23
C ARG A 87 15.86 -17.72 5.21
N ILE A 88 15.06 -17.21 6.13
CA ILE A 88 15.51 -16.30 7.20
C ILE A 88 15.73 -17.12 8.47
N GLN A 89 16.93 -17.03 9.07
CA GLN A 89 17.28 -17.71 10.30
C GLN A 89 17.92 -16.74 11.29
N CYS A 90 17.41 -16.71 12.52
CA CYS A 90 18.01 -15.97 13.63
C CYS A 90 18.55 -16.99 14.63
N SER A 91 19.87 -17.04 14.79
CA SER A 91 20.52 -17.88 15.80
C SER A 91 21.08 -16.98 16.89
N ASN A 92 20.67 -17.18 18.14
CA ASN A 92 21.40 -16.61 19.27
C ASN A 92 22.78 -17.26 19.34
N ARG A 93 23.84 -16.47 19.12
CA ARG A 93 25.18 -16.91 19.48
C ARG A 93 25.27 -16.85 21.01
N LYS A 94 25.35 -18.02 21.65
CA LYS A 94 25.89 -18.14 23.00
C LYS A 94 27.40 -17.95 22.96
#